data_AF-A0A545TNN8-F1
#
_entry.id   AF-A0A545TNN8-F1
#
_cell.length_a   1.000
_cell.length_b   1.000
_cell.length_c   1.000
_cell.angle_alpha   90.00
_cell.angle_beta   90.00
_cell.angle_gamma   90.00
#
_symmetry.space_group_name_H-M   'P 1'
#
loop_
_entity.id
_entity.type
_entity.pdbx_description
1 polymer ?
#
loop_
_entity_poly.entity_id
_entity_poly.type
_entity_poly.pdbx_seq_one_letter_code
_entity_poly.pdbx_strand_id
1 'polypeptide(L)'
;MIQKSYDLYGIDCESLDIARTLIEALLNIVMMAHESGFRCGEYYRLYDVGQEHFILQNNYDDFEGEWTEESFSKYPNLFYVNETNRSSDLKAVLLKDKRVALLKHEEL
;
A
#
# COMPACT_ATOMS: atom_id res chain seq x y z
N MET A 1 -18.18 -18.89 -3.27
CA MET A 1 -17.38 -18.08 -4.22
C MET A 1 -16.38 -17.31 -3.38
N ILE A 2 -15.12 -17.26 -3.78
CA ILE A 2 -14.12 -16.47 -3.07
C ILE A 2 -14.30 -15.03 -3.54
N GLN A 3 -14.70 -14.14 -2.61
CA GLN A 3 -14.96 -12.73 -2.87
C GLN A 3 -13.62 -11.99 -2.89
N LYS A 4 -13.30 -11.28 -3.98
CA LYS A 4 -12.11 -10.43 -4.06
C LYS A 4 -12.42 -9.04 -3.54
N SER A 5 -11.38 -8.31 -3.15
CA SER A 5 -11.49 -6.95 -2.63
C SER A 5 -10.26 -6.10 -2.96
N TYR A 6 -10.46 -4.79 -2.88
CA TYR A 6 -9.42 -3.76 -2.90
C TYR A 6 -9.41 -3.03 -1.56
N ASP A 7 -8.24 -2.97 -0.93
CA ASP A 7 -8.02 -2.12 0.23
C ASP A 7 -6.97 -1.05 -0.07
N LEU A 8 -7.20 0.14 0.46
CA LEU A 8 -6.20 1.21 0.52
C LEU A 8 -5.86 1.50 1.97
N TYR A 9 -4.58 1.46 2.30
CA TYR A 9 -4.04 1.81 3.60
C TYR A 9 -3.18 3.07 3.49
N GLY A 10 -3.32 3.95 4.48
CA GLY A 10 -2.42 5.08 4.71
C GLY A 10 -1.36 4.68 5.72
N ILE A 11 -0.11 5.06 5.45
CA ILE A 11 1.02 4.77 6.32
C ILE A 11 1.71 6.09 6.70
N ASP A 12 1.72 6.36 8.00
CA ASP A 12 2.36 7.52 8.61
C ASP A 12 3.83 7.19 8.94
N CYS A 13 4.70 7.34 7.95
CA CYS A 13 6.14 7.12 8.05
C CYS A 13 6.88 8.23 7.27
N GLU A 14 8.04 8.62 7.79
CA GLU A 14 8.84 9.72 7.22
C GLU A 14 9.47 9.39 5.86
N SER A 15 9.59 8.10 5.52
CA SER A 15 10.10 7.66 4.23
C SER A 15 9.45 6.38 3.74
N LEU A 16 9.51 6.19 2.41
CA LEU A 16 8.99 5.01 1.74
C LEU A 16 9.72 3.73 2.17
N ASP A 17 11.03 3.81 2.45
CA ASP A 17 11.82 2.67 2.93
C ASP A 17 11.39 2.18 4.32
N ILE A 18 11.06 3.12 5.21
CA ILE A 18 10.54 2.80 6.54
C ILE A 18 9.16 2.16 6.39
N ALA A 19 8.30 2.73 5.53
CA ALA A 19 6.99 2.16 5.23
C ALA A 19 7.11 0.73 4.67
N ARG A 20 8.06 0.48 3.77
CA ARG A 20 8.32 -0.85 3.20
C ARG A 20 8.71 -1.83 4.29
N THR A 21 9.74 -1.49 5.06
CA THR A 21 10.25 -2.35 6.13
C THR A 21 9.15 -2.70 7.13
N LEU A 22 8.28 -1.74 7.44
CA LEU A 22 7.10 -1.96 8.28
C LEU A 22 6.13 -2.97 7.67
N ILE A 23 5.73 -2.77 6.40
CA ILE A 23 4.76 -3.65 5.73
C ILE A 23 5.31 -5.06 5.53
N GLU A 24 6.57 -5.18 5.13
CA GLU A 24 7.27 -6.47 4.99
C GLU A 24 7.30 -7.22 6.33
N ALA A 25 7.60 -6.54 7.43
CA ALA A 25 7.62 -7.14 8.76
C ALA A 25 6.22 -7.55 9.24
N LEU A 26 5.19 -6.74 8.98
CA LEU A 26 3.81 -7.04 9.38
C LEU A 26 3.25 -8.24 8.60
N LEU A 27 3.44 -8.26 7.29
CA LEU A 27 2.86 -9.26 6.41
C LEU A 27 3.76 -10.48 6.18
N ASN A 28 5.00 -10.43 6.68
CA ASN A 28 6.05 -11.43 6.44
C ASN A 28 6.25 -11.69 4.93
N ILE A 29 6.41 -10.60 4.17
CA ILE A 29 6.63 -10.59 2.72
C ILE A 29 7.92 -9.84 2.38
N VAL A 30 8.34 -9.92 1.11
CA VAL A 30 9.43 -9.09 0.57
C VAL A 30 8.90 -8.36 -0.65
N MET A 31 8.97 -7.03 -0.66
CA MET A 31 8.54 -6.21 -1.80
C MET A 31 9.75 -5.84 -2.66
N MET A 32 9.58 -5.85 -3.98
CA MET A 32 10.63 -5.48 -4.91
C MET A 32 10.57 -3.98 -5.20
N ALA A 33 11.71 -3.31 -5.19
CA ALA A 33 11.84 -1.93 -5.65
C ALA A 33 11.65 -1.85 -7.16
N HIS A 34 10.92 -0.84 -7.60
CA HIS A 34 10.76 -0.46 -8.99
C HIS A 34 10.87 1.05 -9.11
N GLU A 35 11.59 1.52 -10.12
CA GLU A 35 11.61 2.94 -10.49
C GLU A 35 10.61 3.18 -11.62
N SER A 36 9.75 4.18 -11.49
CA SER A 36 8.93 4.69 -12.57
C SER A 36 8.62 6.17 -12.40
N GLY A 37 8.96 6.98 -13.41
CA GLY A 37 8.56 8.39 -13.44
C GLY A 37 7.04 8.63 -13.43
N PHE A 38 6.22 7.60 -13.62
CA PHE A 38 4.74 7.69 -13.58
C PHE A 38 4.13 7.49 -12.17
N ARG A 39 4.92 7.12 -11.15
CA ARG A 39 4.43 6.82 -9.79
C ARG A 39 5.28 7.49 -8.71
N CYS A 40 5.53 8.79 -8.82
CA CYS A 40 6.31 9.53 -7.82
C CYS A 40 7.74 9.01 -7.63
N GLY A 41 8.34 8.45 -8.68
CA GLY A 41 9.70 7.90 -8.64
C GLY A 41 9.75 6.43 -8.21
N GLU A 42 10.35 6.15 -7.05
CA GLU A 42 10.49 4.79 -6.52
C GLU A 42 9.16 4.31 -5.90
N TYR A 43 8.78 3.08 -6.24
CA TYR A 43 7.67 2.37 -5.60
C TYR A 43 8.04 0.92 -5.37
N TYR A 44 7.39 0.30 -4.40
CA TYR A 44 7.59 -1.10 -4.08
C TYR A 44 6.37 -1.90 -4.50
N ARG A 45 6.60 -3.10 -5.05
CA ARG A 45 5.52 -3.99 -5.45
C ARG A 45 5.79 -5.44 -5.12
N LEU A 46 4.72 -6.19 -4.89
CA LEU A 46 4.74 -7.64 -4.81
C LEU A 46 3.61 -8.18 -5.69
N TYR A 47 3.92 -9.17 -6.53
CA TYR A 47 2.93 -9.90 -7.31
C TYR A 47 2.90 -11.34 -6.82
N ASP A 48 1.72 -11.84 -6.48
CA ASP A 48 1.52 -13.28 -6.25
C ASP A 48 0.99 -13.95 -7.53
N VAL A 49 1.23 -15.26 -7.64
CA VAL A 49 0.72 -16.11 -8.72
C VAL A 49 -0.77 -16.39 -8.48
N GLY A 50 -1.60 -15.37 -8.65
CA GLY A 50 -3.03 -15.46 -8.32
C GLY A 50 -3.87 -14.21 -8.58
N GLN A 51 -3.30 -13.16 -9.18
CA GLN A 51 -3.85 -11.80 -9.37
C GLN A 51 -3.77 -10.89 -8.14
N GLU A 52 -3.60 -11.42 -6.93
CA GLU A 52 -3.27 -10.59 -5.75
C GLU A 52 -1.95 -9.86 -5.99
N HIS A 53 -1.96 -8.55 -5.77
CA HIS A 53 -0.75 -7.74 -5.89
C HIS A 53 -0.80 -6.55 -4.96
N PHE A 54 0.38 -6.15 -4.50
CA PHE A 54 0.56 -5.06 -3.55
C PHE A 54 1.42 -3.97 -4.17
N ILE A 55 1.06 -2.72 -3.88
CA ILE A 55 1.80 -1.53 -4.31
C ILE A 55 1.98 -0.63 -3.10
N LEU A 56 3.21 -0.24 -2.82
CA LEU A 56 3.56 0.76 -1.82
C LEU A 56 4.25 1.92 -2.52
N GLN A 57 3.75 3.14 -2.34
CA GLN A 57 4.29 4.34 -2.98
C GLN A 57 4.09 5.57 -2.11
N ASN A 58 4.81 6.65 -2.44
CA ASN A 58 4.53 7.97 -1.90
C ASN A 58 3.13 8.43 -2.32
N ASN A 59 2.48 9.22 -1.46
CA ASN A 59 1.21 9.85 -1.78
C ASN A 59 1.41 11.16 -2.55
N TYR A 60 2.54 11.84 -2.36
CA TYR A 60 2.88 13.07 -3.06
C TYR A 60 3.97 12.80 -4.10
N ASP A 61 3.75 13.29 -5.32
CA ASP A 61 4.71 13.30 -6.40
C ASP A 61 5.52 14.60 -6.36
N ASP A 62 6.76 14.56 -5.90
CA ASP A 62 7.62 15.75 -5.87
C ASP A 62 8.02 16.23 -7.29
N PHE A 63 7.94 15.37 -8.30
CA PHE A 63 8.28 15.72 -9.68
C PHE A 63 7.13 16.45 -10.38
N GLU A 64 5.92 15.91 -10.27
CA GLU A 64 4.72 16.49 -10.90
C GLU A 64 4.02 17.52 -9.98
N GLY A 65 4.32 17.52 -8.68
CA GLY A 65 3.72 18.40 -7.68
C GLY A 65 2.28 18.01 -7.29
N GLU A 66 1.87 16.76 -7.56
CA GLU A 66 0.49 16.29 -7.43
C GLU A 66 0.34 15.21 -6.34
N TRP A 67 -0.87 15.08 -5.81
CA TRP A 67 -1.21 13.99 -4.88
C TRP A 67 -1.82 12.82 -5.64
N THR A 68 -1.35 11.60 -5.35
CA THR A 68 -1.99 10.37 -5.84
C THR A 68 -3.41 10.25 -5.29
N GLU A 69 -3.60 10.47 -3.99
CA GLU A 69 -4.91 10.51 -3.34
C GLU A 69 -5.02 11.77 -2.48
N GLU A 70 -5.42 12.89 -3.11
CA GLU A 70 -5.51 14.21 -2.46
C GLU A 70 -6.39 14.21 -1.20
N SER A 71 -7.48 13.42 -1.22
CA SER A 71 -8.38 13.24 -0.07
C SER A 71 -7.70 12.60 1.15
N PHE A 72 -6.53 12.00 0.96
CA PHE A 72 -5.74 11.32 1.99
C PHE A 72 -4.34 11.92 2.15
N SER A 73 -4.13 13.17 1.74
CA SER A 73 -2.87 13.92 1.85
C SER A 73 -2.23 13.94 3.24
N LYS A 74 -2.96 13.61 4.31
CA LYS A 74 -2.41 13.42 5.65
C LYS A 74 -1.48 12.20 5.81
N TYR A 75 -1.51 11.24 4.88
CA TYR A 75 -0.62 10.08 4.92
C TYR A 75 0.46 10.24 3.85
N PRO A 76 1.74 10.26 4.24
CA PRO A 76 2.85 10.40 3.28
C PRO A 76 2.97 9.22 2.33
N ASN A 77 2.60 8.02 2.76
CA ASN A 77 2.72 6.80 1.96
C ASN A 77 1.39 6.06 1.86
N LEU A 78 1.15 5.42 0.72
CA LEU A 78 -0.04 4.63 0.43
C LEU A 78 0.32 3.18 0.13
N PHE A 79 -0.45 2.26 0.68
CA PHE A 79 -0.34 0.83 0.43
C PHE A 79 -1.64 0.28 -0.14
N TYR A 80 -1.57 -0.11 -1.40
CA TYR A 80 -2.66 -0.72 -2.15
C TYR A 80 -2.57 -2.24 -2.03
N VAL A 81 -3.68 -2.84 -1.63
CA VAL A 81 -3.86 -4.30 -1.59
C VAL A 81 -4.94 -4.64 -2.59
N ASN A 82 -4.52 -5.24 -3.71
CA ASN A 82 -5.38 -5.42 -4.86
C ASN A 82 -5.76 -6.87 -5.08
N GLU A 83 -7.02 -7.08 -5.48
CA GLU A 83 -7.57 -8.40 -5.83
C GLU A 83 -7.38 -9.49 -4.77
N THR A 84 -7.35 -9.10 -3.49
CA THR A 84 -7.12 -10.03 -2.39
C THR A 84 -8.41 -10.74 -1.99
N ASN A 85 -8.31 -12.02 -1.63
CA ASN A 85 -9.37 -12.79 -0.99
C ASN A 85 -9.25 -12.84 0.54
N ARG A 86 -8.20 -12.21 1.08
CA ARG A 86 -7.80 -12.27 2.49
C ARG A 86 -7.72 -10.87 3.12
N SER A 87 -8.53 -9.92 2.62
CA SER A 87 -8.60 -8.54 3.14
C SER A 87 -8.84 -8.52 4.66
N SER A 88 -9.73 -9.37 5.17
CA SER A 88 -9.99 -9.44 6.63
C SER A 88 -8.75 -9.83 7.44
N ASP A 89 -7.97 -10.81 6.95
CA ASP A 89 -6.74 -11.26 7.62
C ASP A 89 -5.65 -10.19 7.54
N LEU A 90 -5.48 -9.58 6.36
CA LEU A 90 -4.52 -8.49 6.15
C LEU A 90 -4.84 -7.29 7.05
N LYS A 91 -6.10 -6.88 7.11
CA LYS A 91 -6.58 -5.80 7.98
C LYS A 91 -6.29 -6.10 9.46
N ALA A 92 -6.55 -7.33 9.91
CA ALA A 92 -6.31 -7.73 11.29
C ALA A 92 -4.84 -7.69 11.68
N VAL A 93 -3.92 -7.85 10.73
CA VAL A 93 -2.47 -7.76 10.94
C VAL A 93 -1.98 -6.32 10.83
N LEU A 94 -2.35 -5.61 9.76
CA LEU A 94 -1.90 -4.26 9.44
C LEU A 94 -2.32 -3.24 10.50
N LEU A 95 -3.57 -3.30 10.96
CA LEU A 95 -4.12 -2.35 11.93
C LEU A 95 -3.61 -2.56 13.38
N LYS A 96 -2.71 -3.52 13.61
CA LYS A 96 -2.00 -3.64 14.90
C LYS A 96 -0.96 -2.54 15.08
N ASP A 97 -0.40 -2.00 13.99
CA ASP A 97 0.53 -0.88 14.06
C ASP A 97 -0.23 0.44 13.95
N LYS A 98 0.03 1.35 14.90
CA LYS A 98 -0.68 2.64 14.98
C LYS A 98 -0.36 3.59 13.83
N ARG A 99 0.70 3.34 13.06
CA ARG A 99 1.08 4.11 11.87
C ARG A 99 0.26 3.72 10.64
N VAL A 100 -0.53 2.65 10.71
CA VAL A 100 -1.31 2.12 9.59
C VAL A 100 -2.79 2.35 9.82
N ALA A 101 -3.47 2.90 8.82
CA ALA A 101 -4.91 3.12 8.84
C ALA A 101 -5.57 2.63 7.55
N LEU A 102 -6.71 1.95 7.66
CA LEU A 102 -7.54 1.60 6.50
C LEU A 102 -8.29 2.86 6.02
N LEU A 103 -8.17 3.19 4.73
CA LEU A 103 -8.74 4.38 4.11
C LEU A 103 -9.93 4.05 3.21
N LYS A 104 -9.82 2.98 2.43
CA LYS A 104 -10.86 2.47 1.54
C LYS A 104 -10.89 0.95 1.59
N HIS A 105 -12.08 0.39 1.41
CA HIS A 105 -12.34 -1.04 1.23
C HIS A 105 -13.46 -1.19 0.20
N GLU A 106 -13.24 -2.00 -0.82
CA GLU A 106 -14.19 -2.26 -1.90
C GLU A 106 -14.24 -3.76 -2.21
N GLU A 107 -15.44 -4.32 -2.32
CA GLU A 107 -15.66 -5.71 -2.73
C GLU A 107 -15.91 -5.78 -4.24
N LEU A 108 -15.39 -6.83 -4.91
CA LEU A 108 -15.37 -6.99 -6.37
C LEU A 108 -16.53 -7.78 -7.01
#